data_AF-A0A1J8QBP2-F1
#
_entry.id   AF-A0A1J8QBP2-F1
#
_cell.length_a   1.000
_cell.length_b   1.000
_cell.length_c   1.000
_cell.angle_alpha   90.00
_cell.angle_beta   90.00
_cell.angle_gamma   90.00
#
_symmetry.space_group_name_H-M   'P 1'
#
loop_
_entity.id
_entity.type
_entity.pdbx_description
1 polymer ?
#
loop_
_entity_poly.entity_id
_entity_poly.type
_entity_poly.pdbx_seq_one_letter_code
_entity_poly.pdbx_strand_id
1 'polypeptide(L)'
;MATTSSTSYFERLQDFVSENKKAVLIGSAAAVLAVGGAVYYASTSRGPGGDLEKGKSRDKKKSSKKRKTVNDADGPLLEEIKPKVVEVEEDARLSPEEIAGMPVEERTKLAGTLKTRGNALYQNRKFQQAVDMYTRAIEVATKPEPVYYSNRAACYMNMSPPKYELVVQDCDEALRADTNYVKALNRRANALEALSRYEEALRDFTAATILDKFQNESAAQAVERVLKKIAVEKAAAVLATREPRLPSFTFISAYFAAFRPRPLPTLPENPSTGDNTLILALQALEAADYAHAVSLVNEAIDQGVSWETGKAEALNLRGTFKFLMGDVSGAKEDLYESVKIFPSLTQSWVKIASVHMEQGEGTKAFECFEQAIKHNPQDPDIYYHRGQVLFITNEFKEAADNYTKSSELDDTFVFSHIQLAVAQYKMDELARSMATFRRTMTNFPQRSEPQNYYGELLLDQQRFQDAVDKFERAVELERAKPPPMNVLPLVNKGLAIFQWKQDIGAAERCCEEALQIDPGCEPAVATLAQLSLQQGKIDRAVEMFQRQAELARSEPELVNALTYQYASMAQLEFTRNYPAMAEQLAQIARSMAM
;
A
#
# COMPACT_ATOMS: atom_id res chain seq x y z
N MET A 1 -12.99 -11.30 28.69
CA MET A 1 -11.78 -10.49 28.47
C MET A 1 -11.02 -11.17 27.36
N ALA A 2 -11.21 -10.71 26.12
CA ALA A 2 -10.76 -11.41 24.92
C ALA A 2 -9.44 -10.78 24.45
N THR A 3 -8.44 -11.64 24.28
CA THR A 3 -7.05 -11.40 23.92
C THR A 3 -6.91 -11.18 22.41
N THR A 4 -6.34 -10.04 22.00
CA THR A 4 -6.01 -9.71 20.61
C THR A 4 -4.71 -10.42 20.19
N SER A 5 -4.74 -11.19 19.10
CA SER A 5 -3.54 -11.77 18.47
C SER A 5 -2.65 -10.67 17.90
N SER A 6 -1.34 -10.87 17.93
CA SER A 6 -0.38 -9.91 17.38
C SER A 6 0.30 -10.50 16.15
N THR A 7 0.07 -9.94 14.97
CA THR A 7 0.82 -10.21 13.74
C THR A 7 2.15 -9.45 13.70
N SER A 8 3.06 -9.83 12.80
CA SER A 8 4.32 -9.11 12.54
C SER A 8 4.05 -7.71 11.96
N TYR A 9 4.93 -6.73 12.18
CA TYR A 9 4.78 -5.36 11.63
C TYR A 9 4.70 -5.34 10.09
N PHE A 10 5.36 -6.28 9.42
CA PHE A 10 5.30 -6.45 7.96
C PHE A 10 3.91 -6.90 7.47
N GLU A 11 3.26 -7.83 8.19
CA GLU A 11 1.86 -8.25 7.92
C GLU A 11 0.88 -7.14 8.29
N ARG A 12 1.16 -6.39 9.37
CA ARG A 12 0.37 -5.20 9.73
C ARG A 12 0.42 -4.12 8.65
N LEU A 13 1.53 -3.96 7.91
CA LEU A 13 1.61 -2.99 6.81
C LEU A 13 0.70 -3.39 5.63
N GLN A 14 0.54 -4.69 5.40
CA GLN A 14 -0.26 -5.27 4.31
C GLN A 14 -1.76 -5.30 4.67
N ASP A 15 -2.10 -5.62 5.93
CA ASP A 15 -3.48 -5.65 6.42
C ASP A 15 -4.05 -4.27 6.76
N PHE A 16 -3.24 -3.35 7.29
CA PHE A 16 -3.62 -1.96 7.58
C PHE A 16 -4.20 -1.23 6.36
N VAL A 17 -3.61 -1.49 5.19
CA VAL A 17 -4.00 -0.92 3.89
C VAL A 17 -5.34 -1.45 3.40
N SER A 18 -5.69 -2.70 3.72
CA SER A 18 -6.96 -3.30 3.32
C SER A 18 -8.13 -2.76 4.14
N GLU A 19 -7.90 -2.48 5.43
CA GLU A 19 -8.92 -2.07 6.40
C GLU A 19 -9.12 -0.54 6.50
N ASN A 20 -8.14 0.27 6.06
CA ASN A 20 -8.12 1.73 6.31
C ASN A 20 -8.09 2.63 5.06
N LYS A 21 -8.66 2.20 3.94
CA LYS A 21 -8.72 2.99 2.68
C LYS A 21 -9.34 4.39 2.87
N LYS A 22 -10.33 4.50 3.76
CA LYS A 22 -10.94 5.79 4.15
C LYS A 22 -10.01 6.68 4.99
N ALA A 23 -9.17 6.10 5.85
CA ALA A 23 -8.21 6.87 6.66
C ALA A 23 -7.01 7.36 5.84
N VAL A 24 -6.68 6.71 4.72
CA VAL A 24 -5.66 7.15 3.76
C VAL A 24 -6.17 8.32 2.90
N LEU A 25 -7.44 8.29 2.49
CA LEU A 25 -8.10 9.39 1.77
C LEU A 25 -8.33 10.62 2.65
N ILE A 26 -8.67 10.41 3.92
CA ILE A 26 -8.73 11.47 4.92
C ILE A 26 -7.32 11.90 5.30
N GLY A 27 -6.34 11.00 5.41
CA GLY A 27 -4.95 11.29 5.79
C GLY A 27 -4.11 11.97 4.70
N SER A 28 -4.48 11.84 3.42
CA SER A 28 -3.83 12.52 2.28
C SER A 28 -4.45 13.88 1.95
N ALA A 29 -5.44 14.32 2.71
CA ALA A 29 -6.12 15.60 2.50
C ALA A 29 -6.31 16.36 3.83
N ALA A 30 -6.32 15.62 4.94
CA ALA A 30 -5.96 16.03 6.30
C ALA A 30 -4.51 15.64 6.65
N ALA A 31 -3.59 15.61 5.67
CA ALA A 31 -2.15 15.41 5.92
C ALA A 31 -1.52 16.55 6.71
N VAL A 32 -2.29 17.61 6.97
CA VAL A 32 -1.87 18.65 7.91
C VAL A 32 -2.61 18.50 9.26
N LEU A 33 -3.68 17.72 9.38
CA LEU A 33 -4.65 17.79 10.47
C LEU A 33 -4.86 16.53 11.32
N ALA A 34 -3.86 16.25 12.16
CA ALA A 34 -3.94 15.51 13.42
C ALA A 34 -4.64 14.13 13.42
N VAL A 35 -3.84 13.07 13.30
CA VAL A 35 -3.69 12.06 14.38
C VAL A 35 -2.26 11.51 14.28
N GLY A 36 -1.52 11.61 15.39
CA GLY A 36 -0.16 11.12 15.51
C GLY A 36 -0.06 9.61 15.38
N GLY A 37 1.12 9.16 14.95
CA GLY A 37 1.55 7.77 14.94
C GLY A 37 1.72 7.17 16.34
N ALA A 38 0.71 7.26 17.21
CA ALA A 38 0.70 6.62 18.52
C ALA A 38 -0.68 6.37 19.18
N VAL A 39 -1.85 6.78 18.64
CA VAL A 39 -3.12 6.74 19.42
C VAL A 39 -4.33 6.09 18.72
N TYR A 40 -4.21 4.85 18.24
CA TYR A 40 -5.42 4.01 18.08
C TYR A 40 -5.19 2.54 18.47
N TYR A 41 -4.56 2.32 19.62
CA TYR A 41 -4.49 1.00 20.27
C TYR A 41 -5.35 0.92 21.55
N ALA A 42 -6.33 1.81 21.74
CA ALA A 42 -7.13 1.85 22.98
C ALA A 42 -8.65 1.71 22.83
N SER A 43 -9.22 1.59 21.62
CA SER A 43 -10.66 1.35 21.52
C SER A 43 -11.07 0.70 20.21
N THR A 44 -11.14 -0.64 20.17
CA THR A 44 -12.22 -1.40 19.50
C THR A 44 -12.00 -2.90 19.69
N SER A 45 -12.35 -3.42 20.87
CA SER A 45 -12.59 -4.84 21.07
C SER A 45 -14.10 -5.13 20.92
N ARG A 46 -14.55 -5.50 19.72
CA ARG A 46 -15.81 -6.24 19.52
C ARG A 46 -15.61 -7.21 18.36
N GLY A 47 -15.23 -8.43 18.71
CA GLY A 47 -15.13 -9.54 17.76
C GLY A 47 -16.52 -10.03 17.31
N PRO A 48 -16.60 -10.71 16.15
CA PRO A 48 -17.74 -11.52 15.77
C PRO A 48 -17.51 -12.99 16.20
N GLY A 49 -18.44 -13.54 16.96
CA GLY A 49 -18.64 -14.98 17.16
C GLY A 49 -20.13 -15.14 17.47
N GLY A 50 -20.90 -15.98 16.79
CA GLY A 50 -20.63 -17.40 16.51
C GLY A 50 -21.63 -18.18 17.38
N ASP A 51 -22.59 -18.82 16.72
CA ASP A 51 -23.80 -19.44 17.27
C ASP A 51 -23.57 -20.44 18.41
N LEU A 52 -24.45 -20.41 19.43
CA LEU A 52 -24.78 -21.55 20.30
C LEU A 52 -26.25 -21.48 20.73
N GLU A 53 -26.99 -22.56 20.46
CA GLU A 53 -28.38 -22.79 20.85
C GLU A 53 -28.59 -22.86 22.38
N LYS A 54 -29.69 -22.28 22.88
CA LYS A 54 -30.71 -22.97 23.73
C LYS A 54 -31.88 -22.03 24.04
N GLY A 55 -33.09 -22.57 23.90
CA GLY A 55 -34.34 -21.80 23.87
C GLY A 55 -34.95 -21.39 25.22
N LYS A 56 -35.91 -20.46 25.14
CA LYS A 56 -37.26 -20.54 25.73
C LYS A 56 -38.09 -19.32 25.33
N SER A 57 -39.38 -19.56 25.14
CA SER A 57 -40.41 -18.62 24.70
C SER A 57 -40.67 -17.48 25.70
N ARG A 58 -41.03 -16.29 25.18
CA ARG A 58 -42.27 -15.56 25.55
C ARG A 58 -42.45 -14.24 24.78
N ASP A 59 -43.67 -14.11 24.25
CA ASP A 59 -44.39 -12.95 23.71
C ASP A 59 -43.93 -11.52 24.07
N LYS A 60 -43.83 -10.63 23.07
CA LYS A 60 -44.86 -9.57 22.80
C LYS A 60 -44.49 -8.61 21.66
N LYS A 61 -45.55 -8.28 20.89
CA LYS A 61 -45.86 -7.04 20.15
C LYS A 61 -45.11 -6.70 18.85
N LYS A 62 -45.81 -7.00 17.76
CA LYS A 62 -45.73 -6.38 16.42
C LYS A 62 -45.81 -4.84 16.51
N SER A 63 -44.84 -4.16 15.90
CA SER A 63 -45.08 -2.87 15.24
C SER A 63 -44.33 -2.89 13.89
N SER A 64 -45.09 -2.78 12.81
CA SER A 64 -44.58 -2.81 11.44
C SER A 64 -44.03 -1.43 11.06
N LYS A 65 -42.71 -1.30 10.94
CA LYS A 65 -42.06 -0.20 10.21
C LYS A 65 -41.41 -0.76 8.95
N LYS A 66 -41.97 -0.38 7.80
CA LYS A 66 -41.46 -0.67 6.45
C LYS A 66 -39.98 -0.25 6.35
N ARG A 67 -39.12 -1.19 5.98
CA ARG A 67 -37.80 -0.95 5.38
C ARG A 67 -38.00 -0.14 4.09
N LYS A 68 -37.38 1.03 3.97
CA LYS A 68 -37.13 1.68 2.68
C LYS A 68 -35.85 1.06 2.12
N THR A 69 -35.99 0.34 1.02
CA THR A 69 -34.90 -0.09 0.14
C THR A 69 -34.40 1.12 -0.64
N VAL A 70 -33.09 1.26 -0.71
CA VAL A 70 -32.37 2.28 -1.50
C VAL A 70 -32.57 1.99 -2.98
N ASN A 71 -33.27 2.89 -3.65
CA ASN A 71 -33.29 3.08 -5.11
C ASN A 71 -33.56 4.58 -5.29
N ASP A 72 -32.57 5.42 -5.01
CA ASP A 72 -32.64 6.81 -5.40
C ASP A 72 -32.16 6.92 -6.85
N ALA A 73 -33.14 7.13 -7.74
CA ALA A 73 -32.97 7.43 -9.16
C ALA A 73 -33.04 8.95 -9.42
N ASP A 74 -32.66 9.75 -8.43
CA ASP A 74 -32.72 11.21 -8.49
C ASP A 74 -31.32 11.78 -8.71
N GLY A 75 -31.12 12.36 -9.90
CA GLY A 75 -29.95 13.17 -10.22
C GLY A 75 -29.82 14.37 -9.26
N PRO A 76 -28.65 15.03 -9.21
CA PRO A 76 -28.39 16.06 -8.21
C PRO A 76 -29.45 17.16 -8.26
N LEU A 77 -30.12 17.37 -7.11
CA LEU A 77 -31.08 18.46 -6.91
C LEU A 77 -30.39 19.79 -7.26
N LEU A 78 -30.96 20.52 -8.23
CA LEU A 78 -30.57 21.90 -8.52
C LEU A 78 -30.76 22.76 -7.25
N GLU A 79 -30.15 23.94 -7.18
CA GLU A 79 -30.47 24.90 -6.10
C GLU A 79 -31.97 25.21 -6.07
N GLU A 80 -32.68 24.55 -5.15
CA GLU A 80 -34.13 24.58 -5.08
C GLU A 80 -34.60 25.85 -4.36
N ILE A 81 -35.13 26.78 -5.15
CA ILE A 81 -36.27 27.59 -4.73
C ILE A 81 -37.52 26.76 -5.07
N LYS A 82 -38.47 26.66 -4.12
CA LYS A 82 -39.76 25.97 -4.32
C LYS A 82 -40.45 26.46 -5.61
N PRO A 83 -41.05 25.56 -6.42
CA PRO A 83 -41.54 25.93 -7.74
C PRO A 83 -42.76 26.85 -7.64
N LYS A 84 -42.69 28.00 -8.32
CA LYS A 84 -43.88 28.62 -8.91
C LYS A 84 -44.06 28.00 -10.29
N VAL A 85 -45.29 27.62 -10.63
CA VAL A 85 -45.65 27.24 -12.01
C VAL A 85 -45.40 28.48 -12.88
N VAL A 86 -44.39 28.43 -13.75
CA VAL A 86 -44.12 29.48 -14.73
C VAL A 86 -44.57 28.93 -16.08
N GLU A 87 -45.55 29.57 -16.71
CA GLU A 87 -45.88 29.31 -18.10
C GLU A 87 -44.64 29.59 -18.96
N VAL A 88 -44.23 28.60 -19.77
CA VAL A 88 -43.08 28.73 -20.67
C VAL A 88 -43.59 29.42 -21.93
N GLU A 89 -43.62 30.75 -21.94
CA GLU A 89 -43.79 31.53 -23.17
C GLU A 89 -42.52 31.42 -24.04
N GLU A 90 -42.70 31.17 -25.34
CA GLU A 90 -41.62 31.23 -26.33
C GLU A 90 -41.24 32.70 -26.59
N ASP A 91 -40.39 33.25 -25.73
CA ASP A 91 -39.81 34.56 -25.98
C ASP A 91 -38.85 34.47 -27.17
N ALA A 92 -39.01 35.37 -28.15
CA ALA A 92 -38.11 35.51 -29.28
C ALA A 92 -36.64 35.66 -28.83
N ARG A 93 -35.72 35.07 -29.59
CA ARG A 93 -34.28 35.17 -29.29
C ARG A 93 -33.79 36.56 -29.68
N LEU A 94 -33.33 37.31 -28.68
CA LEU A 94 -32.76 38.65 -28.87
C LEU A 94 -31.45 38.59 -29.66
N SER A 95 -31.21 39.56 -30.54
CA SER A 95 -29.94 39.72 -31.23
C SER A 95 -28.84 40.21 -30.27
N PRO A 96 -27.56 39.98 -30.60
CA PRO A 96 -26.45 40.54 -29.81
C PRO A 96 -26.51 42.07 -29.68
N GLU A 97 -26.99 42.80 -30.70
CA GLU A 97 -27.15 44.26 -30.62
C GLU A 97 -28.25 44.66 -29.64
N GLU A 98 -29.37 43.93 -29.64
CA GLU A 98 -30.48 44.16 -28.70
C GLU A 98 -30.02 43.93 -27.26
N ILE A 99 -29.30 42.84 -26.99
CA ILE A 99 -28.75 42.54 -25.67
C ILE A 99 -27.74 43.61 -25.22
N ALA A 100 -26.93 44.14 -26.14
CA ALA A 100 -25.97 45.20 -25.83
C ALA A 100 -26.65 46.54 -25.50
N GLY A 101 -27.80 46.83 -26.12
CA GLY A 101 -28.59 48.04 -25.88
C GLY A 101 -29.44 48.02 -24.61
N MET A 102 -29.63 46.85 -23.99
CA MET A 102 -30.44 46.71 -22.77
C MET A 102 -29.73 47.23 -21.51
N PRO A 103 -30.45 47.89 -20.59
CA PRO A 103 -29.93 48.24 -19.27
C PRO A 103 -29.42 47.02 -18.50
N VAL A 104 -28.34 47.20 -17.73
CA VAL A 104 -27.71 46.14 -16.92
C VAL A 104 -28.71 45.45 -15.99
N GLU A 105 -29.58 46.21 -15.32
CA GLU A 105 -30.59 45.67 -14.41
C GLU A 105 -31.61 44.79 -15.13
N GLU A 106 -32.01 45.18 -16.34
CA GLU A 106 -32.96 44.42 -17.15
C GLU A 106 -32.34 43.11 -17.63
N ARG A 107 -31.07 43.15 -18.06
CA ARG A 107 -30.30 41.96 -18.41
C ARG A 107 -30.15 41.00 -17.24
N THR A 108 -29.82 41.50 -16.05
CA THR A 108 -29.71 40.67 -14.84
C THR A 108 -31.05 40.01 -14.49
N LYS A 109 -32.16 40.74 -14.59
CA LYS A 109 -33.51 40.20 -14.35
C LYS A 109 -33.88 39.15 -15.39
N LEU A 110 -33.62 39.41 -16.68
CA LEU A 110 -33.89 38.48 -17.78
C LEU A 110 -33.08 37.19 -17.65
N ALA A 111 -31.78 37.28 -17.37
CA ALA A 111 -30.93 36.11 -17.12
C ALA A 111 -31.44 35.26 -15.94
N GLY A 112 -31.88 35.91 -14.85
CA GLY A 112 -32.50 35.23 -13.71
C GLY A 112 -33.82 34.51 -14.05
N THR A 113 -34.66 35.12 -14.89
CA THR A 113 -35.91 34.52 -15.40
C THR A 113 -35.61 33.30 -16.28
N LEU A 114 -34.69 33.44 -17.23
CA LEU A 114 -34.27 32.36 -18.12
C LEU A 114 -33.69 31.17 -17.33
N LYS A 115 -32.83 31.42 -16.33
CA LYS A 115 -32.36 30.38 -15.41
C LYS A 115 -33.53 29.66 -14.72
N THR A 116 -34.52 30.39 -14.22
CA THR A 116 -35.66 29.81 -13.50
C THR A 116 -36.53 28.93 -14.41
N ARG A 117 -36.76 29.36 -15.65
CA ARG A 117 -37.42 28.54 -16.67
C ARG A 117 -36.59 27.30 -17.02
N GLY A 118 -35.27 27.45 -17.18
CA GLY A 118 -34.34 26.33 -17.35
C GLY A 118 -34.42 25.30 -16.23
N ASN A 119 -34.46 25.75 -14.96
CA ASN A 119 -34.64 24.88 -13.79
C ASN A 119 -35.96 24.09 -13.88
N ALA A 120 -37.06 24.75 -14.23
CA ALA A 120 -38.37 24.09 -14.39
C ALA A 120 -38.36 23.04 -15.51
N LEU A 121 -37.73 23.34 -16.65
CA LEU A 121 -37.57 22.39 -17.75
C LEU A 121 -36.68 21.20 -17.38
N TYR A 122 -35.62 21.43 -16.62
CA TYR A 122 -34.75 20.37 -16.11
C TYR A 122 -35.51 19.41 -15.19
N GLN A 123 -36.30 19.94 -14.25
CA GLN A 123 -37.13 19.11 -13.35
C GLN A 123 -38.15 18.27 -14.12
N ASN A 124 -38.66 18.80 -15.23
CA ASN A 124 -39.54 18.07 -16.16
C ASN A 124 -38.78 17.15 -17.14
N ARG A 125 -37.47 16.91 -16.94
CA ARG A 125 -36.58 16.09 -17.80
C ARG A 125 -36.51 16.56 -19.26
N LYS A 126 -36.86 17.82 -19.55
CA LYS A 126 -36.75 18.44 -20.88
C LYS A 126 -35.37 19.06 -21.06
N PHE A 127 -34.33 18.23 -21.04
CA PHE A 127 -32.94 18.68 -20.95
C PHE A 127 -32.50 19.59 -22.11
N GLN A 128 -32.91 19.30 -23.35
CA GLN A 128 -32.53 20.13 -24.50
C GLN A 128 -33.15 21.53 -24.46
N GLN A 129 -34.39 21.66 -23.98
CA GLN A 129 -35.04 22.97 -23.82
C GLN A 129 -34.44 23.72 -22.63
N ALA A 130 -34.09 23.02 -21.55
CA ALA A 130 -33.37 23.61 -20.43
C ALA A 130 -32.00 24.17 -20.85
N VAL A 131 -31.26 23.43 -21.71
CA VAL A 131 -29.99 23.91 -22.30
C VAL A 131 -30.18 25.21 -23.07
N ASP A 132 -31.25 25.33 -23.87
CA ASP A 132 -31.54 26.57 -24.61
C ASP A 132 -31.75 27.74 -23.65
N MET A 133 -32.58 27.55 -22.60
CA MET A 133 -32.82 28.59 -21.59
C MET A 133 -31.54 29.02 -20.87
N TYR A 134 -30.67 28.07 -20.46
CA TYR A 134 -29.40 28.42 -19.82
C TYR A 134 -28.42 29.07 -20.79
N THR A 135 -28.40 28.66 -22.05
CA THR A 135 -27.56 29.30 -23.09
C THR A 135 -27.96 30.74 -23.29
N ARG A 136 -29.26 31.03 -23.40
CA ARG A 136 -29.79 32.39 -23.44
C ARG A 136 -29.47 33.17 -22.16
N ALA A 137 -29.54 32.53 -20.98
CA ALA A 137 -29.17 33.18 -19.72
C ALA A 137 -27.69 33.59 -19.70
N ILE A 138 -26.80 32.75 -20.25
CA ILE A 138 -25.37 33.04 -20.40
C ILE A 138 -25.14 34.19 -21.40
N GLU A 139 -25.81 34.19 -22.55
CA GLU A 139 -25.71 35.25 -23.57
C GLU A 139 -26.14 36.63 -23.03
N VAL A 140 -27.20 36.67 -22.22
CA VAL A 140 -27.74 37.92 -21.66
C VAL A 140 -26.96 38.40 -20.43
N ALA A 141 -26.30 37.49 -19.70
CA ALA A 141 -25.57 37.82 -18.48
C ALA A 141 -24.55 38.95 -18.71
N THR A 142 -24.41 39.83 -17.72
CA THR A 142 -23.47 40.97 -17.78
C THR A 142 -22.08 40.61 -17.27
N LYS A 143 -21.96 39.47 -16.61
CA LYS A 143 -20.71 38.86 -16.16
C LYS A 143 -20.85 37.33 -16.21
N PRO A 144 -19.75 36.57 -16.30
CA PRO A 144 -19.79 35.12 -16.18
C PRO A 144 -20.43 34.68 -14.86
N GLU A 145 -21.51 33.89 -14.94
CA GLU A 145 -22.24 33.37 -13.79
C GLU A 145 -22.03 31.85 -13.70
N PRO A 146 -21.24 31.35 -12.73
CA PRO A 146 -20.84 29.93 -12.68
C PRO A 146 -22.03 28.97 -12.57
N VAL A 147 -23.11 29.42 -11.93
CA VAL A 147 -24.36 28.66 -11.77
C VAL A 147 -25.01 28.36 -13.12
N TYR A 148 -24.95 29.25 -14.10
CA TYR A 148 -25.62 29.05 -15.39
C TYR A 148 -24.92 27.96 -16.21
N TYR A 149 -23.59 28.04 -16.27
CA TYR A 149 -22.76 27.02 -16.90
C TYR A 149 -22.92 25.66 -16.20
N SER A 150 -22.82 25.63 -14.86
CA SER A 150 -23.00 24.38 -14.11
C SER A 150 -24.38 23.76 -14.35
N ASN A 151 -25.46 24.54 -14.35
CA ASN A 151 -26.81 24.02 -14.60
C ASN A 151 -26.97 23.49 -16.03
N ARG A 152 -26.37 24.15 -17.03
CA ARG A 152 -26.33 23.63 -18.41
C ARG A 152 -25.51 22.34 -18.50
N ALA A 153 -24.39 22.25 -17.78
CA ALA A 153 -23.61 21.02 -17.66
C ALA A 153 -24.43 19.85 -17.07
N ALA A 154 -25.27 20.11 -16.06
CA ALA A 154 -26.18 19.08 -15.54
C ALA A 154 -27.19 18.59 -16.57
N CYS A 155 -27.69 19.45 -17.45
CA CYS A 155 -28.53 19.01 -18.56
C CYS A 155 -27.77 18.05 -19.48
N TYR A 156 -26.56 18.41 -19.90
CA TYR A 156 -25.72 17.57 -20.78
C TYR A 156 -25.39 16.21 -20.14
N MET A 157 -25.19 16.17 -18.83
CA MET A 157 -24.95 14.93 -18.08
C MET A 157 -26.16 13.98 -18.07
N ASN A 158 -27.38 14.52 -18.05
CA ASN A 158 -28.63 13.72 -17.97
C ASN A 158 -29.29 13.48 -19.34
N MET A 159 -28.68 13.92 -20.44
CA MET A 159 -29.15 13.59 -21.80
C MET A 159 -28.94 12.11 -22.11
N SER A 160 -29.66 11.61 -23.13
CA SER A 160 -29.48 10.26 -23.66
C SER A 160 -29.17 10.34 -25.17
N PRO A 161 -27.92 10.09 -25.61
CA PRO A 161 -26.74 9.80 -24.77
C PRO A 161 -26.22 11.05 -24.01
N PRO A 162 -25.53 10.87 -22.88
CA PRO A 162 -24.86 11.98 -22.18
C PRO A 162 -23.80 12.64 -23.06
N LYS A 163 -23.63 13.96 -22.92
CA LYS A 163 -22.65 14.75 -23.69
C LYS A 163 -21.49 15.19 -22.77
N TYR A 164 -20.67 14.24 -22.34
CA TYR A 164 -19.66 14.47 -21.29
C TYR A 164 -18.62 15.55 -21.63
N GLU A 165 -18.20 15.68 -22.88
CA GLU A 165 -17.27 16.72 -23.30
C GLU A 165 -17.84 18.12 -23.12
N LEU A 166 -19.14 18.30 -23.39
CA LEU A 166 -19.83 19.58 -23.14
C LEU A 166 -20.00 19.85 -21.65
N VAL A 167 -20.18 18.79 -20.83
CA VAL A 167 -20.17 18.92 -19.36
C VAL A 167 -18.82 19.47 -18.89
N VAL A 168 -17.71 18.92 -19.40
CA VAL A 168 -16.36 19.38 -19.05
C VAL A 168 -16.17 20.84 -19.45
N GLN A 169 -16.51 21.22 -20.68
CA GLN A 169 -16.40 22.59 -21.17
C GLN A 169 -17.19 23.59 -20.31
N ASP A 170 -18.45 23.28 -19.99
CA ASP A 170 -19.27 24.17 -19.15
C ASP A 170 -18.73 24.24 -17.71
N CYS A 171 -18.23 23.13 -17.16
CA CYS A 171 -17.63 23.17 -15.84
C CYS A 171 -16.30 23.95 -15.83
N ASP A 172 -15.52 23.93 -16.91
CA ASP A 172 -14.32 24.75 -17.06
C ASP A 172 -14.66 26.25 -17.05
N GLU A 173 -15.72 26.66 -17.75
CA GLU A 173 -16.22 28.05 -17.70
C GLU A 173 -16.69 28.42 -16.29
N ALA A 174 -17.44 27.52 -15.63
CA ALA A 174 -17.91 27.74 -14.28
C ALA A 174 -16.75 27.92 -13.28
N LEU A 175 -15.70 27.09 -13.38
CA LEU A 175 -14.54 27.13 -12.49
C LEU A 175 -13.58 28.27 -12.81
N ARG A 176 -13.60 28.80 -14.03
CA ARG A 176 -12.95 30.07 -14.38
C ARG A 176 -13.64 31.27 -13.74
N ALA A 177 -14.96 31.22 -13.56
CA ALA A 177 -15.71 32.28 -12.88
C ALA A 177 -15.67 32.15 -11.35
N ASP A 178 -15.74 30.93 -10.82
CA ASP A 178 -15.60 30.62 -9.40
C ASP A 178 -14.84 29.30 -9.23
N THR A 179 -13.54 29.41 -8.91
CA THR A 179 -12.64 28.27 -8.75
C THR A 179 -13.04 27.36 -7.58
N ASN A 180 -13.73 27.89 -6.57
CA ASN A 180 -14.15 27.12 -5.39
C ASN A 180 -15.50 26.42 -5.58
N TYR A 181 -16.06 26.41 -6.80
CA TYR A 181 -17.41 25.92 -7.02
C TYR A 181 -17.50 24.38 -6.99
N VAL A 182 -17.69 23.84 -5.79
CA VAL A 182 -17.73 22.38 -5.49
C VAL A 182 -18.69 21.59 -6.38
N LYS A 183 -19.83 22.16 -6.79
CA LYS A 183 -20.77 21.47 -7.69
C LYS A 183 -20.22 21.31 -9.10
N ALA A 184 -19.54 22.33 -9.63
CA ALA A 184 -18.90 22.24 -10.94
C ALA A 184 -17.72 21.26 -10.92
N LEU A 185 -16.89 21.27 -9.86
CA LEU A 185 -15.84 20.27 -9.65
C LEU A 185 -16.39 18.84 -9.69
N ASN A 186 -17.41 18.54 -8.87
CA ASN A 186 -18.01 17.21 -8.85
C ASN A 186 -18.63 16.82 -10.20
N ARG A 187 -19.27 17.75 -10.92
CA ARG A 187 -19.85 17.48 -12.24
C ARG A 187 -18.77 17.20 -13.28
N ARG A 188 -17.70 18.00 -13.30
CA ARG A 188 -16.55 17.79 -14.19
C ARG A 188 -15.88 16.46 -13.89
N ALA A 189 -15.64 16.15 -12.61
CA ALA A 189 -15.05 14.90 -12.17
C ALA A 189 -15.83 13.66 -12.64
N ASN A 190 -17.15 13.66 -12.50
CA ASN A 190 -18.00 12.57 -12.97
C ASN A 190 -17.97 12.41 -14.51
N ALA A 191 -17.96 13.53 -15.25
CA ALA A 191 -17.83 13.49 -16.71
C ALA A 191 -16.46 12.98 -17.16
N LEU A 192 -15.38 13.43 -16.50
CA LEU A 192 -14.01 12.97 -16.74
C LEU A 192 -13.86 11.47 -16.42
N GLU A 193 -14.47 10.99 -15.33
CA GLU A 193 -14.49 9.57 -14.99
C GLU A 193 -15.21 8.75 -16.08
N ALA A 194 -16.35 9.23 -16.60
CA ALA A 194 -17.07 8.56 -17.68
C ALA A 194 -16.28 8.55 -19.00
N LEU A 195 -15.41 9.54 -19.21
CA LEU A 195 -14.46 9.62 -20.34
C LEU A 195 -13.15 8.86 -20.09
N SER A 196 -13.03 8.13 -18.97
CA SER A 196 -11.79 7.44 -18.55
C SER A 196 -10.57 8.37 -18.35
N ARG A 197 -10.79 9.68 -18.18
CA ARG A 197 -9.77 10.68 -17.85
C ARG A 197 -9.55 10.71 -16.33
N TYR A 198 -9.13 9.58 -15.77
CA TYR A 198 -9.15 9.34 -14.33
C TYR A 198 -8.26 10.27 -13.52
N GLU A 199 -7.06 10.62 -14.00
CA GLU A 199 -6.15 11.53 -13.28
C GLU A 199 -6.74 12.94 -13.17
N GLU A 200 -7.49 13.41 -14.18
CA GLU A 200 -8.23 14.67 -14.10
C GLU A 200 -9.43 14.58 -13.14
N ALA A 201 -10.19 13.48 -13.23
CA ALA A 201 -11.30 13.24 -12.31
C ALA A 201 -10.84 13.18 -10.85
N LEU A 202 -9.70 12.56 -10.58
CA LEU A 202 -9.11 12.45 -9.25
C LEU A 202 -8.81 13.84 -8.66
N ARG A 203 -8.25 14.74 -9.47
CA ARG A 203 -7.91 16.11 -9.04
C ARG A 203 -9.17 16.88 -8.64
N ASP A 204 -10.22 16.80 -9.43
CA ASP A 204 -11.48 17.47 -9.15
C ASP A 204 -12.21 16.88 -7.94
N PHE A 205 -12.27 15.56 -7.81
CA PHE A 205 -12.86 14.92 -6.64
C PHE A 205 -12.07 15.27 -5.37
N THR A 206 -10.74 15.26 -5.44
CA THR A 206 -9.87 15.65 -4.31
C THR A 206 -10.13 17.10 -3.90
N ALA A 207 -10.15 18.02 -4.86
CA ALA A 207 -10.46 19.43 -4.59
C ALA A 207 -11.86 19.60 -4.00
N ALA A 208 -12.88 18.94 -4.56
CA ALA A 208 -14.24 19.00 -4.05
C ALA A 208 -14.35 18.45 -2.62
N THR A 209 -13.70 17.32 -2.32
CA THR A 209 -13.66 16.73 -0.98
C THR A 209 -13.00 17.67 0.03
N ILE A 210 -11.88 18.30 -0.33
CA ILE A 210 -11.17 19.22 0.55
C ILE A 210 -11.97 20.51 0.79
N LEU A 211 -12.50 21.12 -0.27
CA LEU A 211 -13.30 22.36 -0.17
C LEU A 211 -14.58 22.16 0.65
N ASP A 212 -15.19 20.98 0.56
CA ASP A 212 -16.35 20.57 1.37
C ASP A 212 -15.96 20.06 2.78
N LYS A 213 -14.67 20.16 3.15
CA LYS A 213 -14.15 19.75 4.46
C LYS A 213 -14.52 18.32 4.84
N PHE A 214 -14.50 17.41 3.86
CA PHE A 214 -14.79 15.99 4.03
C PHE A 214 -16.21 15.67 4.53
N GLN A 215 -17.16 16.61 4.42
CA GLN A 215 -18.54 16.38 4.87
C GLN A 215 -19.31 15.45 3.93
N ASN A 216 -19.03 15.52 2.63
CA ASN A 216 -19.65 14.66 1.63
C ASN A 216 -18.92 13.32 1.46
N GLU A 217 -19.48 12.26 2.04
CA GLU A 217 -18.97 10.89 1.92
C GLU A 217 -18.93 10.38 0.46
N SER A 218 -19.84 10.83 -0.40
CA SER A 218 -19.89 10.40 -1.80
C SER A 218 -18.67 10.86 -2.58
N ALA A 219 -18.18 12.07 -2.29
CA ALA A 219 -16.96 12.60 -2.91
C ALA A 219 -15.73 11.79 -2.46
N ALA A 220 -15.61 11.45 -1.17
CA ALA A 220 -14.52 10.61 -0.68
C ALA A 220 -14.51 9.20 -1.30
N GLN A 221 -15.70 8.58 -1.44
CA GLN A 221 -15.85 7.30 -2.15
C GLN A 221 -15.49 7.42 -3.64
N ALA A 222 -15.69 8.59 -4.24
CA ALA A 222 -15.27 8.86 -5.61
C ALA A 222 -13.76 8.91 -5.77
N VAL A 223 -13.05 9.59 -4.85
CA VAL A 223 -11.59 9.57 -4.83
C VAL A 223 -11.07 8.13 -4.68
N GLU A 224 -11.62 7.32 -3.75
CA GLU A 224 -11.20 5.91 -3.57
C GLU A 224 -11.33 5.08 -4.85
N ARG A 225 -12.50 5.17 -5.48
CA ARG A 225 -12.81 4.39 -6.69
C ARG A 225 -11.90 4.80 -7.85
N VAL A 226 -11.70 6.10 -8.05
CA VAL A 226 -10.87 6.61 -9.15
C VAL A 226 -9.40 6.29 -8.91
N LEU A 227 -8.90 6.44 -7.68
CA LEU A 227 -7.54 6.01 -7.30
C LEU A 227 -7.33 4.53 -7.60
N LYS A 228 -8.28 3.66 -7.23
CA LYS A 228 -8.19 2.23 -7.53
C LYS A 228 -8.09 1.98 -9.03
N LYS A 229 -8.89 2.67 -9.86
CA LYS A 229 -8.83 2.54 -11.32
C LYS A 229 -7.46 2.95 -11.86
N ILE A 230 -6.96 4.12 -11.45
CA ILE A 230 -5.62 4.61 -11.85
C ILE A 230 -4.54 3.63 -11.44
N ALA A 231 -4.50 3.24 -10.17
CA ALA A 231 -3.45 2.39 -9.64
C ALA A 231 -3.42 1.02 -10.33
N VAL A 232 -4.58 0.41 -10.61
CA VAL A 232 -4.65 -0.87 -11.34
C VAL A 232 -4.22 -0.71 -12.80
N GLU A 233 -4.71 0.32 -13.50
CA GLU A 233 -4.33 0.56 -14.91
C GLU A 233 -2.83 0.82 -15.06
N LYS A 234 -2.27 1.67 -14.18
CA LYS A 234 -0.85 2.00 -14.17
C LYS A 234 0.01 0.82 -13.73
N ALA A 235 -0.42 0.04 -12.74
CA ALA A 235 0.28 -1.17 -12.33
C ALA A 235 0.35 -2.18 -13.48
N ALA A 236 -0.77 -2.41 -14.19
CA ALA A 236 -0.78 -3.29 -15.35
C ALA A 236 0.18 -2.82 -16.45
N ALA A 237 0.22 -1.51 -16.74
CA ALA A 237 1.15 -0.95 -17.72
C ALA A 237 2.62 -1.10 -17.32
N VAL A 238 2.94 -0.89 -16.04
CA VAL A 238 4.30 -1.09 -15.50
C VAL A 238 4.69 -2.56 -15.56
N LEU A 239 3.83 -3.47 -15.08
CA LEU A 239 4.12 -4.90 -15.07
C LEU A 239 4.28 -5.49 -16.48
N ALA A 240 3.57 -4.97 -17.47
CA ALA A 240 3.69 -5.41 -18.86
C ALA A 240 5.08 -5.13 -19.49
N THR A 241 5.85 -4.19 -18.93
CA THR A 241 7.16 -3.77 -19.48
C THR A 241 8.32 -3.99 -18.50
N ARG A 242 8.02 -4.44 -17.28
CA ARG A 242 9.01 -4.56 -16.22
C ARG A 242 9.89 -5.79 -16.42
N GLU A 243 11.19 -5.55 -16.49
CA GLU A 243 12.17 -6.63 -16.50
C GLU A 243 12.34 -7.24 -15.09
N PRO A 244 12.56 -8.57 -15.00
CA PRO A 244 12.94 -9.21 -13.76
C PRO A 244 14.19 -8.56 -13.20
N ARG A 245 14.15 -8.17 -11.93
CA ARG A 245 15.28 -7.55 -11.26
C ARG A 245 15.44 -8.12 -9.87
N LEU A 246 16.70 -8.25 -9.46
CA LEU A 246 17.02 -8.62 -8.10
C LEU A 246 16.46 -7.57 -7.11
N PRO A 247 15.90 -8.00 -5.97
CA PRO A 247 15.61 -7.11 -4.86
C PRO A 247 16.85 -6.40 -4.32
N SER A 248 16.65 -5.54 -3.32
CA SER A 248 17.75 -4.87 -2.64
C SER A 248 18.73 -5.85 -1.99
N PHE A 249 19.96 -5.40 -1.80
CA PHE A 249 20.99 -6.19 -1.12
C PHE A 249 20.50 -6.67 0.25
N THR A 250 19.94 -5.77 1.06
CA THR A 250 19.47 -6.09 2.41
C THR A 250 18.42 -7.20 2.40
N PHE A 251 17.52 -7.19 1.40
CA PHE A 251 16.49 -8.22 1.26
C PHE A 251 17.09 -9.58 0.92
N ILE A 252 17.95 -9.63 -0.11
CA ILE A 252 18.56 -10.90 -0.56
C ILE A 252 19.49 -11.46 0.53
N SER A 253 20.26 -10.59 1.18
CA SER A 253 21.14 -10.97 2.30
C SER A 253 20.35 -11.55 3.46
N ALA A 254 19.24 -10.92 3.86
CA ALA A 254 18.36 -11.45 4.90
C ALA A 254 17.76 -12.82 4.52
N TYR A 255 17.36 -13.00 3.26
CA TYR A 255 16.85 -14.28 2.77
C TYR A 255 17.90 -15.38 2.88
N PHE A 256 19.11 -15.18 2.35
CA PHE A 256 20.14 -16.22 2.41
C PHE A 256 20.69 -16.43 3.83
N ALA A 257 20.70 -15.41 4.68
CA ALA A 257 21.06 -15.54 6.09
C ALA A 257 20.08 -16.44 6.88
N ALA A 258 18.86 -16.62 6.38
CA ALA A 258 17.85 -17.51 6.95
C ALA A 258 18.16 -19.00 6.68
N PHE A 259 19.16 -19.32 5.86
CA PHE A 259 19.64 -20.68 5.61
C PHE A 259 21.01 -20.87 6.25
N ARG A 260 21.28 -22.07 6.76
CA ARG A 260 22.60 -22.37 7.32
C ARG A 260 23.65 -22.49 6.21
N PRO A 261 24.89 -22.01 6.44
CA PRO A 261 25.99 -22.23 5.51
C PRO A 261 26.21 -23.74 5.28
N ARG A 262 26.43 -24.11 4.02
CA ARG A 262 26.72 -25.50 3.62
C ARG A 262 28.06 -25.54 2.89
N PRO A 263 28.86 -26.60 3.04
CA PRO A 263 30.06 -26.76 2.25
C PRO A 263 29.72 -26.81 0.75
N LEU A 264 30.60 -26.25 -0.08
CA LEU A 264 30.50 -26.36 -1.52
C LEU A 264 30.44 -27.84 -1.94
N PRO A 265 29.64 -28.19 -2.96
CA PRO A 265 29.54 -29.57 -3.42
C PRO A 265 30.89 -30.03 -4.00
N THR A 266 31.28 -31.27 -3.70
CA THR A 266 32.51 -31.85 -4.23
C THR A 266 32.38 -32.06 -5.75
N LEU A 267 33.33 -31.54 -6.50
CA LEU A 267 33.41 -31.73 -7.95
C LEU A 267 33.65 -33.21 -8.30
N PRO A 268 33.12 -33.69 -9.44
CA PRO A 268 33.49 -35.01 -9.97
C PRO A 268 34.96 -35.04 -10.40
N GLU A 269 35.53 -36.23 -10.59
CA GLU A 269 36.94 -36.42 -10.97
C GLU A 269 37.33 -35.67 -12.26
N ASN A 270 36.41 -35.61 -13.22
CA ASN A 270 36.57 -34.89 -14.48
C ASN A 270 35.46 -33.84 -14.61
N PRO A 271 35.63 -32.65 -14.00
CA PRO A 271 34.60 -31.63 -14.01
C PRO A 271 34.44 -31.00 -15.40
N SER A 272 33.19 -30.79 -15.82
CA SER A 272 32.86 -30.01 -17.01
C SER A 272 33.14 -28.51 -16.80
N THR A 273 33.03 -27.72 -17.86
CA THR A 273 33.05 -26.25 -17.72
C THR A 273 31.91 -25.78 -16.81
N GLY A 274 30.68 -26.24 -17.05
CA GLY A 274 29.52 -25.90 -16.23
C GLY A 274 29.68 -26.27 -14.76
N ASP A 275 30.39 -27.36 -14.47
CA ASP A 275 30.69 -27.79 -13.10
C ASP A 275 31.52 -26.76 -12.35
N ASN A 276 32.59 -26.27 -12.98
CA ASN A 276 33.46 -25.25 -12.40
C ASN A 276 32.71 -23.91 -12.28
N THR A 277 31.90 -23.55 -13.28
CA THR A 277 31.08 -22.33 -13.26
C THR A 277 30.04 -22.35 -12.14
N LEU A 278 29.46 -23.52 -11.81
CA LEU A 278 28.57 -23.65 -10.65
C LEU A 278 29.30 -23.36 -9.34
N ILE A 279 30.54 -23.85 -9.18
CA ILE A 279 31.34 -23.55 -7.99
C ILE A 279 31.62 -22.05 -7.89
N LEU A 280 31.94 -21.39 -9.00
CA LEU A 280 32.11 -19.94 -9.04
C LEU A 280 30.80 -19.22 -8.65
N ALA A 281 29.64 -19.71 -9.10
CA ALA A 281 28.34 -19.14 -8.73
C ALA A 281 28.08 -19.22 -7.22
N LEU A 282 28.40 -20.36 -6.60
CA LEU A 282 28.24 -20.56 -5.16
C LEU A 282 29.25 -19.73 -4.35
N GLN A 283 30.47 -19.57 -4.84
CA GLN A 283 31.47 -18.68 -4.23
C GLN A 283 31.06 -17.21 -4.32
N ALA A 284 30.50 -16.78 -5.46
CA ALA A 284 29.92 -15.45 -5.61
C ALA A 284 28.76 -15.24 -4.62
N LEU A 285 27.92 -16.26 -4.41
CA LEU A 285 26.87 -16.23 -3.40
C LEU A 285 27.42 -16.07 -1.97
N GLU A 286 28.45 -16.84 -1.60
CA GLU A 286 29.13 -16.73 -0.29
C GLU A 286 29.77 -15.36 -0.09
N ALA A 287 30.29 -14.75 -1.16
CA ALA A 287 30.82 -13.39 -1.18
C ALA A 287 29.72 -12.30 -1.19
N ALA A 288 28.44 -12.69 -1.16
CA ALA A 288 27.28 -11.81 -1.28
C ALA A 288 27.24 -10.99 -2.59
N ASP A 289 27.91 -11.47 -3.64
CA ASP A 289 27.86 -10.93 -5.00
C ASP A 289 26.71 -11.58 -5.78
N TYR A 290 25.48 -11.18 -5.42
CA TYR A 290 24.26 -11.82 -5.91
C TYR A 290 24.07 -11.66 -7.43
N ALA A 291 24.48 -10.52 -8.00
CA ALA A 291 24.36 -10.29 -9.43
C ALA A 291 25.25 -11.25 -10.23
N HIS A 292 26.51 -11.43 -9.81
CA HIS A 292 27.38 -12.43 -10.44
C HIS A 292 26.92 -13.85 -10.16
N ALA A 293 26.44 -14.16 -8.95
CA ALA A 293 25.92 -15.49 -8.63
C ALA A 293 24.75 -15.89 -9.56
N VAL A 294 23.83 -14.97 -9.87
CA VAL A 294 22.76 -15.18 -10.85
C VAL A 294 23.29 -15.43 -12.26
N SER A 295 24.24 -14.60 -12.71
CA SER A 295 24.82 -14.75 -14.04
C SER A 295 25.52 -16.11 -14.18
N LEU A 296 26.35 -16.46 -13.21
CA LEU A 296 27.15 -17.68 -13.21
C LEU A 296 26.30 -18.94 -13.08
N VAL A 297 25.21 -18.94 -12.28
CA VAL A 297 24.35 -20.13 -12.19
C VAL A 297 23.59 -20.38 -13.49
N ASN A 298 23.16 -19.33 -14.20
CA ASN A 298 22.55 -19.48 -15.53
C ASN A 298 23.57 -20.01 -16.54
N GLU A 299 24.77 -19.43 -16.55
CA GLU A 299 25.87 -19.86 -17.43
C GLU A 299 26.28 -21.32 -17.14
N ALA A 300 26.36 -21.73 -15.88
CA ALA A 300 26.69 -23.10 -15.49
C ALA A 300 25.67 -24.11 -16.02
N ILE A 301 24.37 -23.77 -15.98
CA ILE A 301 23.30 -24.62 -16.52
C ILE A 301 23.42 -24.71 -18.05
N ASP A 302 23.64 -23.59 -18.74
CA ASP A 302 23.78 -23.54 -20.20
C ASP A 302 25.02 -24.31 -20.70
N GLN A 303 26.12 -24.25 -19.96
CA GLN A 303 27.35 -25.00 -20.23
C GLN A 303 27.24 -26.50 -19.92
N GLY A 304 26.20 -26.91 -19.19
CA GLY A 304 25.95 -28.29 -18.80
C GLY A 304 26.73 -28.70 -17.55
N VAL A 305 26.01 -28.77 -16.43
CA VAL A 305 26.48 -29.42 -15.19
C VAL A 305 26.41 -30.93 -15.37
N SER A 306 27.47 -31.66 -15.05
CA SER A 306 27.67 -33.06 -15.44
C SER A 306 27.09 -34.08 -14.45
N TRP A 307 27.00 -33.74 -13.16
CA TRP A 307 26.62 -34.68 -12.09
C TRP A 307 25.31 -34.32 -11.37
N GLU A 308 24.63 -35.32 -10.78
CA GLU A 308 23.27 -35.18 -10.23
C GLU A 308 23.16 -34.12 -9.13
N THR A 309 24.03 -34.18 -8.11
CA THR A 309 24.02 -33.21 -7.00
C THR A 309 24.28 -31.79 -7.50
N GLY A 310 25.22 -31.61 -8.44
CA GLY A 310 25.51 -30.30 -9.03
C GLY A 310 24.33 -29.75 -9.82
N LYS A 311 23.67 -30.59 -10.64
CA LYS A 311 22.47 -30.18 -11.39
C LYS A 311 21.35 -29.75 -10.45
N ALA A 312 21.09 -30.52 -9.39
CA ALA A 312 20.10 -30.17 -8.39
C ALA A 312 20.46 -28.86 -7.67
N GLU A 313 21.72 -28.65 -7.28
CA GLU A 313 22.16 -27.39 -6.66
C GLU A 313 22.05 -26.18 -7.59
N ALA A 314 22.39 -26.33 -8.87
CA ALA A 314 22.25 -25.26 -9.86
C ALA A 314 20.78 -24.84 -10.02
N LEU A 315 19.88 -25.82 -10.17
CA LEU A 315 18.44 -25.59 -10.26
C LEU A 315 17.86 -25.02 -8.96
N ASN A 316 18.30 -25.52 -7.81
CA ASN A 316 17.96 -24.98 -6.50
C ASN A 316 18.33 -23.50 -6.40
N LEU A 317 19.55 -23.12 -6.80
CA LEU A 317 20.03 -21.74 -6.75
C LEU A 317 19.30 -20.85 -7.76
N ARG A 318 19.15 -21.27 -9.03
CA ARG A 318 18.42 -20.49 -10.04
C ARG A 318 16.95 -20.31 -9.65
N GLY A 319 16.29 -21.38 -9.19
CA GLY A 319 14.92 -21.33 -8.69
C GLY A 319 14.75 -20.40 -7.49
N THR A 320 15.75 -20.34 -6.61
CA THR A 320 15.80 -19.36 -5.50
C THR A 320 15.81 -17.93 -6.03
N PHE A 321 16.69 -17.61 -6.98
CA PHE A 321 16.76 -16.27 -7.54
C PHE A 321 15.51 -15.89 -8.33
N LYS A 322 14.91 -16.82 -9.08
CA LYS A 322 13.60 -16.61 -9.71
C LYS A 322 12.52 -16.26 -8.69
N PHE A 323 12.46 -16.98 -7.58
CA PHE A 323 11.52 -16.69 -6.49
C PHE A 323 11.75 -15.28 -5.92
N LEU A 324 13.00 -14.92 -5.65
CA LEU A 324 13.35 -13.58 -5.16
C LEU A 324 13.01 -12.46 -6.15
N MET A 325 13.08 -12.72 -7.46
CA MET A 325 12.68 -11.79 -8.51
C MET A 325 11.16 -11.75 -8.78
N GLY A 326 10.37 -12.56 -8.06
CA GLY A 326 8.92 -12.65 -8.23
C GLY A 326 8.45 -13.62 -9.33
N ASP A 327 9.36 -14.33 -9.99
CA ASP A 327 9.02 -15.42 -10.94
C ASP A 327 8.71 -16.71 -10.17
N VAL A 328 7.52 -16.72 -9.53
CA VAL A 328 7.05 -17.85 -8.70
C VAL A 328 6.87 -19.12 -9.53
N SER A 329 6.42 -18.98 -10.78
CA SER A 329 6.19 -20.12 -11.68
C SER A 329 7.51 -20.76 -12.12
N GLY A 330 8.46 -19.98 -12.63
CA GLY A 330 9.77 -20.49 -13.03
C GLY A 330 10.59 -20.99 -11.84
N ALA A 331 10.43 -20.40 -10.66
CA ALA A 331 11.02 -20.91 -9.42
C ALA A 331 10.50 -22.31 -9.09
N LYS A 332 9.19 -22.51 -9.18
CA LYS A 332 8.55 -23.81 -8.95
C LYS A 332 9.11 -24.87 -9.88
N GLU A 333 9.19 -24.59 -11.18
CA GLU A 333 9.70 -25.52 -12.19
C GLU A 333 11.13 -25.98 -11.87
N ASP A 334 12.04 -25.03 -11.60
CA ASP A 334 13.44 -25.34 -11.28
C ASP A 334 13.56 -26.15 -9.99
N LEU A 335 12.84 -25.76 -8.93
CA LEU A 335 12.92 -26.44 -7.65
C LEU A 335 12.33 -27.86 -7.69
N TYR A 336 11.25 -28.08 -8.45
CA TYR A 336 10.70 -29.42 -8.64
C TYR A 336 11.62 -30.32 -9.46
N GLU A 337 12.26 -29.80 -10.51
CA GLU A 337 13.25 -30.58 -11.26
C GLU A 337 14.48 -30.88 -10.40
N SER A 338 14.89 -29.96 -9.51
CA SER A 338 15.95 -30.21 -8.52
C SER A 338 15.65 -31.42 -7.63
N VAL A 339 14.49 -31.47 -6.97
CA VAL A 339 14.14 -32.60 -6.08
C VAL A 339 13.85 -33.89 -6.85
N LYS A 340 13.50 -33.82 -8.13
CA LYS A 340 13.36 -35.00 -8.98
C LYS A 340 14.73 -35.62 -9.29
N ILE A 341 15.76 -34.80 -9.50
CA ILE A 341 17.14 -35.26 -9.73
C ILE A 341 17.77 -35.75 -8.42
N PHE A 342 17.66 -34.97 -7.35
CA PHE A 342 18.26 -35.29 -6.05
C PHE A 342 17.24 -35.10 -4.92
N PRO A 343 16.36 -36.10 -4.67
CA PRO A 343 15.27 -36.00 -3.68
C PRO A 343 15.72 -35.69 -2.25
N SER A 344 16.96 -36.03 -1.90
CA SER A 344 17.54 -35.74 -0.59
C SER A 344 18.03 -34.30 -0.42
N LEU A 345 17.89 -33.43 -1.43
CA LEU A 345 18.22 -32.01 -1.29
C LEU A 345 17.16 -31.29 -0.45
N THR A 346 17.32 -31.30 0.87
CA THR A 346 16.44 -30.63 1.83
C THR A 346 16.07 -29.21 1.40
N GLN A 347 17.05 -28.45 0.94
CA GLN A 347 16.90 -27.03 0.65
C GLN A 347 15.91 -26.76 -0.49
N SER A 348 15.83 -27.66 -1.47
CA SER A 348 14.82 -27.51 -2.53
C SER A 348 13.43 -27.78 -1.99
N TRP A 349 13.21 -28.80 -1.15
CA TRP A 349 11.90 -29.02 -0.51
C TRP A 349 11.44 -27.85 0.35
N VAL A 350 12.34 -27.30 1.17
CA VAL A 350 12.07 -26.13 2.00
C VAL A 350 11.64 -24.93 1.14
N LYS A 351 12.33 -24.68 0.02
CA LYS A 351 12.01 -23.56 -0.88
C LYS A 351 10.74 -23.79 -1.69
N ILE A 352 10.42 -25.04 -2.07
CA ILE A 352 9.12 -25.38 -2.67
C ILE A 352 7.99 -25.07 -1.67
N ALA A 353 8.20 -25.31 -0.37
CA ALA A 353 7.23 -24.93 0.65
C ALA A 353 6.98 -23.41 0.66
N SER A 354 8.02 -22.58 0.54
CA SER A 354 7.87 -21.13 0.40
C SER A 354 7.11 -20.73 -0.87
N VAL A 355 7.38 -21.38 -2.00
CA VAL A 355 6.63 -21.18 -3.26
C VAL A 355 5.15 -21.49 -3.07
N HIS A 356 4.81 -22.60 -2.39
CA HIS A 356 3.42 -22.94 -2.10
C HIS A 356 2.75 -21.95 -1.16
N MET A 357 3.47 -21.44 -0.15
CA MET A 357 2.93 -20.40 0.73
C MET A 357 2.60 -19.12 -0.03
N GLU A 358 3.48 -18.68 -0.93
CA GLU A 358 3.23 -17.53 -1.81
C GLU A 358 2.01 -17.74 -2.72
N GLN A 359 1.76 -18.98 -3.14
CA GLN A 359 0.59 -19.37 -3.93
C GLN A 359 -0.69 -19.58 -3.10
N GLY A 360 -0.64 -19.39 -1.76
CA GLY A 360 -1.76 -19.67 -0.86
C GLY A 360 -2.06 -21.16 -0.66
N GLU A 361 -1.16 -22.05 -1.07
CA GLU A 361 -1.29 -23.51 -1.04
C GLU A 361 -0.67 -24.12 0.24
N GLY A 362 -1.09 -23.63 1.42
CA GLY A 362 -0.45 -23.99 2.71
C GLY A 362 -0.35 -25.50 3.00
N THR A 363 -1.35 -26.29 2.65
CA THR A 363 -1.30 -27.77 2.83
C THR A 363 -0.13 -28.40 2.06
N LYS A 364 0.10 -27.97 0.81
CA LYS A 364 1.21 -28.48 -0.01
C LYS A 364 2.56 -28.04 0.54
N ALA A 365 2.63 -26.88 1.18
CA ALA A 365 3.84 -26.43 1.87
C ALA A 365 4.23 -27.41 3.00
N PHE A 366 3.26 -27.87 3.80
CA PHE A 366 3.51 -28.88 4.83
C PHE A 366 3.88 -30.25 4.25
N GLU A 367 3.26 -30.68 3.14
CA GLU A 367 3.66 -31.90 2.44
C GLU A 367 5.15 -31.87 2.01
N CYS A 368 5.64 -30.70 1.59
CA CYS A 368 7.06 -30.52 1.24
C CYS A 368 7.97 -30.69 2.45
N PHE A 369 7.59 -30.17 3.62
CA PHE A 369 8.35 -30.40 4.84
C PHE A 369 8.34 -31.89 5.24
N GLU A 370 7.22 -32.60 5.09
CA GLU A 370 7.18 -34.04 5.35
C GLU A 370 8.08 -34.83 4.39
N GLN A 371 8.18 -34.42 3.11
CA GLN A 371 9.18 -35.00 2.19
C GLN A 371 10.60 -34.71 2.65
N ALA A 372 10.90 -33.47 3.05
CA ALA A 372 12.22 -33.10 3.58
C ALA A 372 12.60 -33.94 4.80
N ILE A 373 11.68 -34.11 5.76
CA ILE A 373 11.88 -34.92 6.98
C ILE A 373 12.11 -36.38 6.62
N LYS A 374 11.35 -36.92 5.66
CA LYS A 374 11.52 -38.31 5.20
C LYS A 374 12.91 -38.57 4.63
N HIS A 375 13.50 -37.58 3.95
CA HIS A 375 14.83 -37.72 3.35
C HIS A 375 15.97 -37.43 4.32
N ASN A 376 15.88 -36.37 5.13
CA ASN A 376 16.90 -36.00 6.10
C ASN A 376 16.28 -35.37 7.37
N PRO A 377 15.88 -36.17 8.37
CA PRO A 377 15.24 -35.67 9.58
C PRO A 377 16.21 -34.93 10.54
N GLN A 378 17.51 -34.92 10.23
CA GLN A 378 18.53 -34.25 11.06
C GLN A 378 18.92 -32.88 10.51
N ASP A 379 18.33 -32.45 9.40
CA ASP A 379 18.59 -31.12 8.85
C ASP A 379 17.81 -30.05 9.64
N PRO A 380 18.49 -29.15 10.36
CA PRO A 380 17.84 -28.17 11.22
C PRO A 380 17.10 -27.05 10.44
N ASP A 381 17.39 -26.84 9.15
CA ASP A 381 16.71 -25.84 8.32
C ASP A 381 15.25 -26.21 8.08
N ILE A 382 14.93 -27.51 8.00
CA ILE A 382 13.55 -28.00 7.87
C ILE A 382 12.68 -27.43 8.98
N TYR A 383 13.11 -27.62 10.22
CA TYR A 383 12.35 -27.21 11.40
C TYR A 383 12.33 -25.68 11.54
N TYR A 384 13.42 -24.99 11.20
CA TYR A 384 13.42 -23.54 11.21
C TYR A 384 12.38 -22.95 10.24
N HIS A 385 12.41 -23.36 8.97
CA HIS A 385 11.49 -22.82 7.96
C HIS A 385 10.06 -23.32 8.13
N ARG A 386 9.85 -24.56 8.58
CA ARG A 386 8.52 -25.04 8.99
C ARG A 386 7.96 -24.24 10.16
N GLY A 387 8.82 -23.89 11.12
CA GLY A 387 8.49 -22.97 12.22
C GLY A 387 8.07 -21.60 11.72
N GLN A 388 8.73 -21.05 10.70
CA GLN A 388 8.33 -19.78 10.07
C GLN A 388 6.95 -19.87 9.44
N VAL A 389 6.65 -20.95 8.70
CA VAL A 389 5.33 -21.17 8.11
C VAL A 389 4.25 -21.28 9.18
N LEU A 390 4.50 -22.04 10.26
CA LEU A 390 3.59 -22.14 11.39
C LEU A 390 3.36 -20.78 12.07
N PHE A 391 4.42 -19.98 12.19
CA PHE A 391 4.36 -18.66 12.81
C PHE A 391 3.45 -17.71 12.01
N ILE A 392 3.59 -17.63 10.69
CA ILE A 392 2.75 -16.76 9.85
C ILE A 392 1.30 -17.26 9.77
N THR A 393 1.06 -18.56 9.99
CA THR A 393 -0.30 -19.11 10.16
C THR A 393 -0.84 -19.00 11.59
N ASN A 394 -0.17 -18.24 12.47
CA ASN A 394 -0.52 -18.00 13.88
C ASN A 394 -0.48 -19.24 14.80
N GLU A 395 0.18 -20.32 14.40
CA GLU A 395 0.40 -21.53 15.20
C GLU A 395 1.69 -21.38 16.04
N PHE A 396 1.67 -20.42 16.96
CA PHE A 396 2.89 -19.95 17.65
C PHE A 396 3.54 -21.00 18.55
N LYS A 397 2.75 -21.90 19.13
CA LYS A 397 3.27 -22.95 20.01
C LYS A 397 4.04 -23.99 19.20
N GLU A 398 3.45 -24.47 18.12
CA GLU A 398 4.03 -25.40 17.17
C GLU A 398 5.27 -24.76 16.51
N ALA A 399 5.23 -23.46 16.19
CA ALA A 399 6.39 -22.73 15.74
C ALA A 399 7.53 -22.75 16.78
N ALA A 400 7.24 -22.46 18.05
CA ALA A 400 8.21 -22.50 19.14
C ALA A 400 8.82 -23.91 19.32
N ASP A 401 8.01 -24.97 19.21
CA ASP A 401 8.48 -26.36 19.26
C ASP A 401 9.45 -26.67 18.09
N ASN A 402 9.13 -26.20 16.87
CA ASN A 402 9.99 -26.37 15.71
C ASN A 402 11.30 -25.55 15.82
N TYR A 403 11.26 -24.30 16.32
CA TYR A 403 12.47 -23.52 16.57
C TYR A 403 13.35 -24.14 17.65
N THR A 404 12.73 -24.71 18.69
CA THR A 404 13.44 -25.48 19.71
C THR A 404 14.12 -26.69 19.08
N LYS A 405 13.39 -27.47 18.27
CA LYS A 405 13.95 -28.63 17.57
C LYS A 405 15.11 -28.26 16.64
N SER A 406 14.98 -27.16 15.90
CA SER A 406 16.05 -26.62 15.05
C SER A 406 17.31 -26.29 15.87
N SER A 407 17.12 -25.69 17.05
CA SER A 407 18.22 -25.30 17.95
C SER A 407 18.86 -26.51 18.68
N GLU A 408 18.12 -27.59 18.90
CA GLU A 408 18.67 -28.85 19.44
C GLU A 408 19.58 -29.56 18.44
N LEU A 409 19.27 -29.45 17.14
CA LEU A 409 20.04 -30.03 16.05
C LEU A 409 21.28 -29.20 15.71
N ASP A 410 21.16 -27.87 15.74
CA ASP A 410 22.26 -26.92 15.61
C ASP A 410 21.98 -25.67 16.44
N ASP A 411 22.75 -25.51 17.52
CA ASP A 411 22.61 -24.39 18.45
C ASP A 411 23.38 -23.14 18.03
N THR A 412 24.17 -23.18 16.94
CA THR A 412 24.99 -22.08 16.45
C THR A 412 24.22 -21.12 15.53
N PHE A 413 23.04 -21.52 15.07
CA PHE A 413 22.21 -20.70 14.20
C PHE A 413 21.36 -19.69 14.98
N VAL A 414 21.76 -18.42 14.92
CA VAL A 414 21.18 -17.33 15.72
C VAL A 414 19.68 -17.16 15.52
N PHE A 415 19.15 -17.37 14.31
CA PHE A 415 17.75 -17.07 14.01
C PHE A 415 16.78 -18.05 14.66
N SER A 416 17.15 -19.31 14.91
CA SER A 416 16.27 -20.24 15.64
C SER A 416 16.02 -19.75 17.08
N HIS A 417 17.05 -19.20 17.73
CA HIS A 417 16.91 -18.62 19.07
C HIS A 417 16.11 -17.31 19.09
N ILE A 418 16.33 -16.45 18.09
CA ILE A 418 15.57 -15.20 17.93
C ILE A 418 14.09 -15.53 17.73
N GLN A 419 13.77 -16.40 16.77
CA GLN A 419 12.39 -16.70 16.42
C GLN A 419 11.66 -17.46 17.52
N LEU A 420 12.37 -18.28 18.31
CA LEU A 420 11.82 -18.84 19.56
C LEU A 420 11.41 -17.73 20.53
N ALA A 421 12.26 -16.72 20.75
CA ALA A 421 11.92 -15.60 21.64
C ALA A 421 10.73 -14.78 21.11
N VAL A 422 10.65 -14.58 19.80
CA VAL A 422 9.51 -13.92 19.14
C VAL A 422 8.23 -14.74 19.30
N ALA A 423 8.26 -16.05 19.06
CA ALA A 423 7.11 -16.94 19.26
C ALA A 423 6.62 -16.92 20.72
N GLN A 424 7.54 -16.95 21.70
CA GLN A 424 7.20 -16.80 23.12
C GLN A 424 6.50 -15.47 23.41
N TYR A 425 6.96 -14.37 22.79
CA TYR A 425 6.30 -13.08 22.92
C TYR A 425 4.87 -13.10 22.35
N LYS A 426 4.67 -13.72 21.19
CA LYS A 426 3.34 -13.89 20.56
C LYS A 426 2.38 -14.74 21.40
N MET A 427 2.91 -15.65 22.21
CA MET A 427 2.16 -16.44 23.18
C MET A 427 1.91 -15.71 24.52
N ASP A 428 2.19 -14.40 24.60
CA ASP A 428 2.07 -13.58 25.82
C ASP A 428 3.03 -14.02 26.96
N GLU A 429 4.09 -14.78 26.64
CA GLU A 429 5.11 -15.21 27.59
C GLU A 429 6.26 -14.18 27.70
N LEU A 430 5.93 -12.91 27.97
CA LEU A 430 6.88 -11.78 27.91
C LEU A 430 8.16 -12.03 28.73
N ALA A 431 8.03 -12.48 29.98
CA ALA A 431 9.19 -12.73 30.84
C ALA A 431 10.14 -13.80 30.27
N ARG A 432 9.57 -14.84 29.65
CA ARG A 432 10.33 -15.92 29.02
C ARG A 432 11.00 -15.44 27.74
N SER A 433 10.26 -14.72 26.90
CA SER A 433 10.80 -14.10 25.68
C SER A 433 12.00 -13.20 25.97
N MET A 434 11.88 -12.28 26.93
CA MET A 434 12.97 -11.40 27.33
C MET A 434 14.18 -12.16 27.89
N ALA A 435 13.96 -13.25 28.64
CA ALA A 435 15.04 -14.09 29.12
C ALA A 435 15.75 -14.81 27.97
N THR A 436 14.99 -15.34 27.00
CA THR A 436 15.53 -15.97 25.78
C THR A 436 16.36 -14.96 24.99
N PHE A 437 15.87 -13.74 24.71
CA PHE A 437 16.65 -12.70 24.03
C PHE A 437 17.97 -12.35 24.75
N ARG A 438 17.94 -12.21 26.08
CA ARG A 438 19.16 -11.96 26.87
C ARG A 438 20.17 -13.09 26.73
N ARG A 439 19.71 -14.34 26.77
CA ARG A 439 20.56 -15.51 26.53
C ARG A 439 21.12 -15.51 25.10
N THR A 440 20.30 -15.24 24.09
CA THR A 440 20.74 -15.16 22.69
C THR A 440 21.81 -14.09 22.50
N MET A 441 21.64 -12.88 23.03
CA MET A 441 22.66 -11.83 22.95
C MET A 441 23.96 -12.20 23.68
N THR A 442 23.87 -13.01 24.74
CA THR A 442 25.06 -13.51 25.46
C THR A 442 25.80 -14.57 24.65
N ASN A 443 25.07 -15.48 24.01
CA ASN A 443 25.64 -16.56 23.20
C ASN A 443 26.15 -16.08 21.84
N PHE A 444 25.58 -15.00 21.30
CA PHE A 444 25.92 -14.43 19.99
C PHE A 444 26.33 -12.95 20.09
N PRO A 445 27.41 -12.61 20.84
CA PRO A 445 27.75 -11.23 21.17
C PRO A 445 28.19 -10.38 19.95
N GLN A 446 28.57 -11.03 18.85
CA GLN A 446 29.02 -10.39 17.60
C GLN A 446 27.91 -10.32 16.54
N ARG A 447 26.69 -10.79 16.85
CA ARG A 447 25.55 -10.74 15.92
C ARG A 447 24.69 -9.53 16.24
N SER A 448 24.37 -8.75 15.22
CA SER A 448 23.53 -7.55 15.31
C SER A 448 22.04 -7.91 15.42
N GLU A 449 21.64 -9.04 14.83
CA GLU A 449 20.25 -9.44 14.68
C GLU A 449 19.55 -9.61 16.03
N PRO A 450 20.14 -10.30 17.04
CA PRO A 450 19.52 -10.37 18.37
C PRO A 450 19.28 -9.00 19.02
N GLN A 451 20.19 -8.05 18.83
CA GLN A 451 20.03 -6.69 19.37
C GLN A 451 18.88 -5.98 18.63
N ASN A 452 18.83 -6.07 17.30
CA ASN A 452 17.78 -5.45 16.51
C ASN A 452 16.38 -5.99 16.87
N TYR A 453 16.19 -7.31 16.85
CA TYR A 453 14.89 -7.91 17.20
C TYR A 453 14.48 -7.66 18.66
N TYR A 454 15.45 -7.61 19.58
CA TYR A 454 15.14 -7.25 20.97
C TYR A 454 14.77 -5.77 21.10
N GLY A 455 15.41 -4.89 20.34
CA GLY A 455 15.03 -3.48 20.22
C GLY A 455 13.59 -3.31 19.72
N GLU A 456 13.18 -4.07 18.72
CA GLU A 456 11.79 -4.07 18.21
C GLU A 456 10.78 -4.47 19.30
N LEU A 457 11.09 -5.52 20.07
CA LEU A 457 10.25 -5.93 21.20
C LEU A 457 10.16 -4.83 22.27
N LEU A 458 11.29 -4.19 22.60
CA LEU A 458 11.32 -3.09 23.57
C LEU A 458 10.53 -1.87 23.06
N LEU A 459 10.59 -1.59 21.76
CA LEU A 459 9.81 -0.52 21.14
C LEU A 459 8.31 -0.79 21.24
N ASP A 460 7.87 -2.03 20.96
CA ASP A 460 6.47 -2.45 21.11
C ASP A 460 5.98 -2.32 22.58
N GLN A 461 6.90 -2.50 23.53
CA GLN A 461 6.67 -2.27 24.98
C GLN A 461 6.83 -0.80 25.40
N GLN A 462 6.96 0.13 24.45
CA GLN A 462 7.16 1.57 24.68
C GLN A 462 8.40 1.92 25.53
N ARG A 463 9.38 1.00 25.61
CA ARG A 463 10.67 1.21 26.27
C ARG A 463 11.64 1.86 25.31
N PHE A 464 11.32 3.10 24.93
CA PHE A 464 11.95 3.78 23.81
C PHE A 464 13.47 3.94 23.92
N GLN A 465 13.98 4.40 25.07
CA GLN A 465 15.43 4.58 25.26
C GLN A 465 16.15 3.23 25.12
N ASP A 466 15.66 2.19 25.79
CA ASP A 466 16.26 0.86 25.73
C ASP A 466 16.24 0.31 24.30
N ALA A 467 15.16 0.55 23.55
CA ALA A 467 15.07 0.16 22.15
C ALA A 467 16.13 0.88 21.28
N VAL A 468 16.27 2.20 21.45
CA VAL A 468 17.29 3.00 20.75
C VAL A 468 18.69 2.48 21.06
N ASP A 469 19.01 2.20 22.33
CA ASP A 469 20.32 1.65 22.73
C ASP A 469 20.61 0.30 22.06
N LYS A 470 19.56 -0.54 21.89
CA LYS A 470 19.68 -1.82 21.19
C LYS A 470 19.90 -1.65 19.69
N PHE A 471 19.18 -0.74 19.05
CA PHE A 471 19.40 -0.45 17.64
C PHE A 471 20.78 0.17 17.40
N GLU A 472 21.25 1.07 18.27
CA GLU A 472 22.60 1.62 18.20
C GLU A 472 23.65 0.52 18.28
N ARG A 473 23.53 -0.40 19.25
CA ARG A 473 24.45 -1.52 19.36
C ARG A 473 24.40 -2.42 18.12
N ALA A 474 23.23 -2.64 17.53
CA ALA A 474 23.10 -3.40 16.29
C ALA A 474 23.81 -2.70 15.11
N VAL A 475 23.68 -1.38 14.98
CA VAL A 475 24.38 -0.57 13.96
C VAL A 475 25.90 -0.63 14.15
N GLU A 476 26.41 -0.53 15.38
CA GLU A 476 27.84 -0.67 15.66
C GLU A 476 28.40 -2.02 15.21
N LEU A 477 27.68 -3.10 15.51
CA LEU A 477 28.05 -4.46 15.12
C LEU A 477 28.03 -4.63 13.60
N GLU A 478 27.07 -4.04 12.90
CA GLU A 478 27.00 -4.04 11.44
C GLU A 478 28.13 -3.24 10.80
N ARG A 479 28.45 -2.05 11.31
CA ARG A 479 29.55 -1.22 10.80
C ARG A 479 30.92 -1.85 11.02
N ALA A 480 31.04 -2.79 11.95
CA ALA A 480 32.27 -3.56 12.16
C ALA A 480 32.47 -4.68 11.14
N LYS A 481 31.43 -5.04 10.36
CA LYS A 481 31.50 -6.04 9.28
C LYS A 481 31.97 -5.39 7.97
N PRO A 482 32.55 -6.17 7.03
CA PRO A 482 32.80 -5.70 5.68
C PRO A 482 31.50 -5.23 5.01
N PRO A 483 31.53 -4.14 4.22
CA PRO A 483 30.35 -3.69 3.48
C PRO A 483 29.96 -4.70 2.39
N PRO A 484 28.70 -4.68 1.95
CA PRO A 484 27.62 -3.82 2.44
C PRO A 484 26.99 -4.36 3.74
N MET A 485 26.61 -3.43 4.64
CA MET A 485 26.03 -3.76 5.95
C MET A 485 24.50 -3.83 5.92
N ASN A 486 23.89 -4.54 6.87
CA ASN A 486 22.43 -4.51 7.04
C ASN A 486 21.98 -3.15 7.60
N VAL A 487 21.14 -2.45 6.85
CA VAL A 487 20.67 -1.10 7.20
C VAL A 487 19.39 -1.07 8.03
N LEU A 488 18.71 -2.20 8.26
CA LEU A 488 17.46 -2.25 9.02
C LEU A 488 17.58 -1.66 10.44
N PRO A 489 18.67 -1.90 11.20
CA PRO A 489 18.82 -1.28 12.51
C PRO A 489 18.84 0.26 12.48
N LEU A 490 19.33 0.89 11.39
CA LEU A 490 19.26 2.35 11.23
C LEU A 490 17.80 2.81 11.07
N VAL A 491 17.03 2.13 10.22
CA VAL A 491 15.61 2.45 10.02
C VAL A 491 14.82 2.30 11.32
N ASN A 492 15.02 1.17 12.01
CA ASN A 492 14.37 0.89 13.29
C ASN A 492 14.75 1.91 14.38
N LYS A 493 16.02 2.33 14.44
CA LYS A 493 16.47 3.42 15.30
C LYS A 493 15.72 4.72 15.00
N GLY A 494 15.63 5.08 13.71
CA GLY A 494 14.92 6.28 13.27
C GLY A 494 13.45 6.27 13.69
N LEU A 495 12.77 5.13 13.48
CA LEU A 495 11.38 4.93 13.91
C LEU A 495 11.22 5.05 15.43
N ALA A 496 12.12 4.44 16.21
CA ALA A 496 12.07 4.51 17.67
C ALA A 496 12.26 5.94 18.20
N ILE A 497 13.19 6.70 17.61
CA ILE A 497 13.41 8.11 17.96
C ILE A 497 12.18 8.95 17.62
N PHE A 498 11.61 8.72 16.43
CA PHE A 498 10.40 9.40 16.01
C PHE A 498 9.23 9.11 16.96
N GLN A 499 8.95 7.84 17.28
CA GLN A 499 7.87 7.50 18.21
C GLN A 499 8.08 8.09 19.60
N TRP A 500 9.32 8.10 20.09
CA TRP A 500 9.65 8.58 21.43
C TRP A 500 9.56 10.10 21.58
N LYS A 501 10.25 10.83 20.69
CA LYS A 501 10.50 12.28 20.83
C LYS A 501 9.78 13.11 19.79
N GLN A 502 9.10 12.48 18.83
CA GLN A 502 8.60 13.14 17.62
C GLN A 502 9.72 13.90 16.87
N ASP A 503 10.97 13.46 17.02
CA ASP A 503 12.12 14.05 16.34
C ASP A 503 12.23 13.48 14.92
N ILE A 504 11.44 14.10 14.04
CA ILE A 504 11.38 13.72 12.62
C ILE A 504 12.74 13.90 11.94
N GLY A 505 13.49 14.94 12.28
CA GLY A 505 14.79 15.21 11.65
C GLY A 505 15.82 14.14 11.97
N ALA A 506 15.84 13.61 13.19
CA ALA A 506 16.69 12.48 13.55
C ALA A 506 16.28 11.18 12.83
N ALA A 507 14.97 10.94 12.68
CA ALA A 507 14.47 9.78 11.96
C ALA A 507 14.77 9.84 10.46
N GLU A 508 14.61 11.01 9.83
CA GLU A 508 15.01 11.26 8.44
C GLU A 508 16.49 10.96 8.23
N ARG A 509 17.37 11.49 9.08
CA ARG A 509 18.83 11.23 8.98
C ARG A 509 19.16 9.75 9.04
N CYS A 510 18.51 8.98 9.91
CA CYS A 510 18.74 7.53 9.99
C CYS A 510 18.30 6.81 8.71
N CYS A 511 17.16 7.20 8.12
CA CYS A 511 16.66 6.60 6.89
C CYS A 511 17.47 7.03 5.66
N GLU A 512 17.92 8.28 5.61
CA GLU A 512 18.80 8.78 4.56
C GLU A 512 20.16 8.10 4.60
N GLU A 513 20.73 7.89 5.78
CA GLU A 513 21.96 7.09 5.94
C GLU A 513 21.75 5.65 5.46
N ALA A 514 20.62 5.03 5.81
CA ALA A 514 20.25 3.71 5.30
C ALA A 514 20.19 3.67 3.77
N LEU A 515 19.60 4.70 3.13
CA LEU A 515 19.52 4.80 1.66
C LEU A 515 20.84 5.16 0.96
N GLN A 516 21.79 5.76 1.67
CA GLN A 516 23.15 5.97 1.15
C GLN A 516 23.92 4.64 1.06
N ILE A 517 23.67 3.71 1.98
CA ILE A 517 24.31 2.40 2.03
C ILE A 517 23.57 1.39 1.13
N ASP A 518 22.24 1.34 1.23
CA ASP A 518 21.37 0.50 0.39
C ASP A 518 20.26 1.36 -0.24
N PRO A 519 20.48 1.88 -1.47
CA PRO A 519 19.49 2.69 -2.18
C PRO A 519 18.15 2.00 -2.46
N GLY A 520 18.09 0.67 -2.32
CA GLY A 520 16.89 -0.15 -2.50
C GLY A 520 16.19 -0.53 -1.20
N CYS A 521 16.58 0.02 -0.05
CA CYS A 521 15.97 -0.29 1.24
C CYS A 521 14.50 0.17 1.30
N GLU A 522 13.57 -0.74 0.98
CA GLU A 522 12.12 -0.47 0.99
C GLU A 522 11.60 0.13 2.30
N PRO A 523 11.99 -0.37 3.50
CA PRO A 523 11.54 0.21 4.77
C PRO A 523 12.00 1.66 4.98
N ALA A 524 13.20 2.02 4.50
CA ALA A 524 13.71 3.39 4.62
C ALA A 524 12.92 4.33 3.69
N VAL A 525 12.66 3.92 2.44
CA VAL A 525 11.82 4.70 1.50
C VAL A 525 10.41 4.88 2.06
N ALA A 526 9.79 3.81 2.58
CA ALA A 526 8.47 3.85 3.18
C ALA A 526 8.39 4.83 4.35
N THR A 527 9.39 4.76 5.24
CA THR A 527 9.48 5.64 6.40
C THR A 527 9.66 7.10 5.97
N LEU A 528 10.52 7.39 5.00
CA LEU A 528 10.70 8.76 4.48
C LEU A 528 9.45 9.29 3.79
N ALA A 529 8.70 8.46 3.07
CA ALA A 529 7.41 8.86 2.48
C ALA A 529 6.44 9.31 3.57
N GLN A 530 6.30 8.52 4.64
CA GLN A 530 5.44 8.82 5.77
C GLN A 530 5.88 10.09 6.52
N LEU A 531 7.17 10.20 6.87
CA LEU A 531 7.72 11.37 7.55
C LEU A 531 7.56 12.64 6.70
N SER A 532 7.67 12.53 5.38
CA SER A 532 7.47 13.66 4.46
C SER A 532 6.02 14.14 4.45
N LEU A 533 5.05 13.22 4.41
CA LEU A 533 3.62 13.56 4.52
C LEU A 533 3.32 14.28 5.84
N GLN A 534 3.83 13.78 6.96
CA GLN A 534 3.58 14.37 8.28
C GLN A 534 4.14 15.79 8.42
N GLN A 535 5.23 16.09 7.72
CA GLN A 535 5.80 17.43 7.67
C GLN A 535 5.11 18.35 6.65
N GLY A 536 4.14 17.86 5.89
CA GLY A 536 3.54 18.57 4.76
C GLY A 536 4.51 18.77 3.58
N LYS A 537 5.63 18.04 3.54
CA LYS A 537 6.58 18.03 2.41
C LYS A 537 6.05 17.12 1.29
N ILE A 538 4.93 17.51 0.68
CA ILE A 538 4.19 16.65 -0.27
C ILE A 538 5.03 16.32 -1.51
N ASP A 539 5.82 17.27 -2.04
CA ASP A 539 6.71 16.99 -3.19
C ASP A 539 7.70 15.84 -2.87
N ARG A 540 8.27 15.82 -1.66
CA ARG A 540 9.18 14.76 -1.22
C ARG A 540 8.45 13.44 -0.99
N ALA A 541 7.23 13.49 -0.46
CA ALA A 541 6.41 12.30 -0.31
C ALA A 541 6.10 11.64 -1.67
N VAL A 542 5.74 12.43 -2.69
CA VAL A 542 5.53 11.94 -4.06
C VAL A 542 6.78 11.25 -4.60
N GLU A 543 7.96 11.85 -4.41
CA GLU A 543 9.24 11.24 -4.82
C GLU A 543 9.47 9.88 -4.13
N MET A 544 9.21 9.79 -2.82
CA MET A 544 9.38 8.53 -2.09
C MET A 544 8.34 7.48 -2.50
N PHE A 545 7.08 7.84 -2.76
CA PHE A 545 6.06 6.91 -3.24
C PHE A 545 6.36 6.41 -4.67
N GLN A 546 6.89 7.28 -5.53
CA GLN A 546 7.39 6.85 -6.83
C GLN A 546 8.51 5.82 -6.65
N ARG A 547 9.46 6.09 -5.75
CA ARG A 547 10.54 5.14 -5.43
C ARG A 547 10.01 3.84 -4.83
N GLN A 548 8.94 3.86 -4.03
CA GLN A 548 8.26 2.64 -3.58
C GLN A 548 7.64 1.86 -4.74
N ALA A 549 7.02 2.54 -5.71
CA ALA A 549 6.45 1.88 -6.89
C ALA A 549 7.55 1.24 -7.75
N GLU A 550 8.69 1.92 -7.90
CA GLU A 550 9.89 1.35 -8.55
C GLU A 550 10.39 0.11 -7.79
N LEU A 551 10.38 0.15 -6.45
CA LEU A 551 10.87 -0.92 -5.59
C LEU A 551 9.91 -2.12 -5.44
N ALA A 552 8.60 -1.90 -5.53
CA ALA A 552 7.55 -2.89 -5.30
C ALA A 552 7.82 -4.23 -6.00
N ARG A 553 7.64 -5.36 -5.31
CA ARG A 553 7.99 -6.71 -5.80
C ARG A 553 6.79 -7.50 -6.30
N SER A 554 5.59 -7.10 -5.89
CA SER A 554 4.33 -7.72 -6.29
C SER A 554 3.34 -6.71 -6.87
N GLU A 555 2.36 -7.19 -7.64
CA GLU A 555 1.28 -6.35 -8.14
C GLU A 555 0.52 -5.63 -7.00
N PRO A 556 0.15 -6.29 -5.88
CA PRO A 556 -0.49 -5.61 -4.75
C PRO A 556 0.37 -4.49 -4.15
N GLU A 557 1.68 -4.72 -3.98
CA GLU A 557 2.61 -3.68 -3.49
C GLU A 557 2.68 -2.49 -4.45
N LEU A 558 2.74 -2.76 -5.76
CA LEU A 558 2.80 -1.73 -6.79
C LEU A 558 1.52 -0.91 -6.86
N VAL A 559 0.35 -1.56 -6.88
CA VAL A 559 -0.95 -0.90 -6.83
C VAL A 559 -1.05 -0.02 -5.58
N ASN A 560 -0.57 -0.51 -4.44
CA ASN A 560 -0.56 0.25 -3.21
C ASN A 560 0.34 1.50 -3.31
N ALA A 561 1.59 1.36 -3.75
CA ALA A 561 2.52 2.47 -3.91
C ALA A 561 1.98 3.53 -4.90
N LEU A 562 1.44 3.10 -6.04
CA LEU A 562 0.81 4.00 -7.03
C LEU A 562 -0.41 4.72 -6.45
N THR A 563 -1.22 4.05 -5.62
CA THR A 563 -2.35 4.69 -4.94
C THR A 563 -1.90 5.88 -4.11
N TYR A 564 -0.85 5.73 -3.31
CA TYR A 564 -0.30 6.82 -2.51
C TYR A 564 0.39 7.90 -3.34
N GLN A 565 1.11 7.51 -4.39
CA GLN A 565 1.75 8.44 -5.31
C GLN A 565 0.70 9.37 -5.93
N TYR A 566 -0.35 8.81 -6.54
CA TYR A 566 -1.39 9.60 -7.23
C TYR A 566 -2.24 10.41 -6.25
N ALA A 567 -2.53 9.89 -5.06
CA ALA A 567 -3.19 10.66 -4.01
C ALA A 567 -2.36 11.89 -3.60
N SER A 568 -1.05 11.69 -3.37
CA SER A 568 -0.13 12.77 -2.99
C SER A 568 0.06 13.78 -4.13
N MET A 569 0.09 13.33 -5.39
CA MET A 569 0.13 14.22 -6.55
C MET A 569 -1.13 15.08 -6.67
N ALA A 570 -2.32 14.49 -6.46
CA ALA A 570 -3.58 15.24 -6.47
C ALA A 570 -3.61 16.28 -5.35
N GLN A 571 -3.11 15.95 -4.16
CA GLN A 571 -2.99 16.89 -3.04
C GLN A 571 -1.98 18.02 -3.33
N LEU A 572 -0.85 17.69 -3.95
CA LEU A 572 0.15 18.66 -4.36
C LEU A 572 -0.42 19.66 -5.37
N GLU A 573 -1.16 19.17 -6.35
CA GLU A 573 -1.85 20.03 -7.32
C GLU A 573 -2.94 20.88 -6.67
N PHE A 574 -3.69 20.33 -5.72
CA PHE A 574 -4.63 21.12 -4.91
C PHE A 574 -3.92 22.27 -4.19
N THR A 575 -2.77 22.00 -3.56
CA THR A 575 -2.00 23.03 -2.83
C THR A 575 -1.55 24.16 -3.75
N ARG A 576 -1.20 23.84 -5.00
CA ARG A 576 -0.80 24.83 -6.02
C ARG A 576 -2.00 25.64 -6.53
N ASN A 577 -3.16 25.00 -6.72
CA ASN A 577 -4.35 25.63 -7.29
C ASN A 577 -5.21 26.37 -6.24
N TYR A 578 -5.12 26.00 -4.97
CA TYR A 578 -5.92 26.55 -3.86
C TYR A 578 -5.06 26.98 -2.65
N PRO A 579 -4.08 27.88 -2.83
CA PRO A 579 -3.06 28.15 -1.81
C PRO A 579 -3.64 28.68 -0.48
N ALA A 580 -4.66 29.55 -0.53
CA ALA A 580 -5.30 30.09 0.67
C ALA A 580 -6.03 29.01 1.49
N MET A 581 -6.71 28.07 0.83
CA MET A 581 -7.36 26.95 1.51
C MET A 581 -6.34 25.94 2.04
N ALA A 582 -5.27 25.69 1.28
CA ALA A 582 -4.18 24.84 1.74
C ALA A 582 -3.51 25.40 3.00
N GLU A 583 -3.28 26.72 3.06
CA GLU A 583 -2.76 27.38 4.25
C GLU A 583 -3.74 27.28 5.43
N GLN A 584 -5.03 27.48 5.20
CA GLN A 584 -6.05 27.32 6.25
C GLN A 584 -6.08 25.89 6.80
N LEU A 585 -6.06 24.87 5.94
CA LEU A 585 -5.95 23.48 6.36
C LEU A 585 -4.66 23.25 7.16
N ALA A 586 -3.56 23.87 6.73
CA ALA A 586 -2.27 23.82 7.42
C ALA A 586 -2.18 24.63 8.72
N GLN A 587 -3.16 25.48 9.02
CA GLN A 587 -3.29 26.15 10.31
C GLN A 587 -4.17 25.36 11.27
N ILE A 588 -5.35 24.90 10.81
CA ILE A 588 -6.24 24.06 11.63
C ILE A 588 -5.44 22.83 12.09
N ALA A 589 -4.62 22.32 11.18
CA ALA A 589 -3.55 21.34 11.38
C ALA A 589 -2.76 21.40 12.65
N ARG A 590 -2.00 22.48 12.73
CA ARG A 590 -1.09 22.77 13.82
C ARG A 590 -1.88 22.98 15.10
N SER A 591 -3.11 23.49 15.01
CA SER A 591 -3.98 23.69 16.18
C SER A 591 -4.60 22.42 16.75
N MET A 592 -4.71 21.33 15.97
CA MET A 592 -5.15 20.02 16.48
C MET A 592 -3.99 19.12 16.94
N ALA A 593 -2.76 19.49 16.61
CA ALA A 593 -1.54 18.78 17.02
C ALA A 593 -0.87 19.37 18.28
N MET A 594 -1.25 20.58 18.70
CA MET A 594 -0.94 21.19 20.00
C MET A 594 -2.01 20.80 21.02
#